data_AF-A0A9X9F5Y0-F1
#
_entry.id   AF-A0A9X9F5Y0-F1
#
_cell.length_a   1.000
_cell.length_b   1.000
_cell.length_c   1.000
_cell.angle_alpha   90.00
_cell.angle_beta   90.00
_cell.angle_gamma   90.00
#
_symmetry.space_group_name_H-M   'P 1'
#
loop_
_entity.id
_entity.type
_entity.pdbx_description
1 polymer ?
#
loop_
_entity_poly.entity_id
_entity_poly.type
_entity_poly.pdbx_seq_one_letter_code
_entity_poly.pdbx_strand_id
1 'polypeptide(L)'
;EKTAIKLLTQFGTVEAVYENIDQVSGKKLKEKLEENKEQALMSKDLATIITDAPITVHVDDMAYKGYEASDVIPMFESLGFTSLLNKLGVTPEETAPAELDDITFDIVEEVTEEMLQQDSALIVEVQEDNYHKADIQGFGIQNENGCYFIQTDIALKSDAFKEWLADGEMRKHTFDAKRAIVALKWNGIDMQ
;
A
#
# COMPACT_ATOMS: atom_id res chain seq x y z
N GLU A 1 -19.03 -24.88 26.15
CA GLU A 1 -17.95 -25.89 26.16
C GLU A 1 -18.20 -27.06 27.12
N LYS A 2 -18.22 -26.87 28.45
CA LYS A 2 -18.31 -27.99 29.43
C LYS A 2 -19.49 -28.96 29.23
N THR A 3 -20.64 -28.50 28.75
CA THR A 3 -21.82 -29.35 28.51
C THR A 3 -21.66 -30.24 27.29
N ALA A 4 -21.12 -29.72 26.18
CA ALA A 4 -20.88 -30.49 24.96
C ALA A 4 -19.86 -31.61 25.20
N ILE A 5 -18.78 -31.30 25.94
CA ILE A 5 -17.79 -32.29 26.35
C ILE A 5 -18.45 -33.40 27.17
N LYS A 6 -19.27 -33.07 28.18
CA LYS A 6 -19.98 -34.08 28.99
C LYS A 6 -20.85 -35.01 28.16
N LEU A 7 -21.62 -34.46 27.22
CA LEU A 7 -22.50 -35.24 26.35
C LEU A 7 -21.70 -36.16 25.44
N LEU A 8 -20.62 -35.67 24.82
CA LEU A 8 -19.76 -36.51 23.97
C LEU A 8 -18.94 -37.52 24.77
N THR A 9 -18.53 -37.21 26.00
CA THR A 9 -17.90 -38.21 26.89
C THR A 9 -18.88 -39.31 27.29
N GLN A 10 -20.16 -38.99 27.48
CA GLN A 10 -21.18 -39.96 27.88
C GLN A 10 -21.69 -40.82 26.72
N PHE A 11 -21.91 -40.22 25.54
CA PHE A 11 -22.57 -40.89 24.39
C PHE A 11 -21.63 -41.14 23.20
N GLY A 12 -20.43 -40.57 23.18
CA GLY A 12 -19.41 -40.83 22.17
C GLY A 12 -19.51 -39.93 20.93
N THR A 13 -20.63 -40.00 20.20
CA THR A 13 -20.84 -39.26 18.94
C THR A 13 -22.01 -38.28 19.04
N VAL A 14 -22.04 -37.31 18.13
CA VAL A 14 -23.16 -36.36 18.00
C VAL A 14 -24.47 -37.12 17.72
N GLU A 15 -24.43 -38.15 16.86
CA GLU A 15 -25.57 -38.99 16.54
C GLU A 15 -26.06 -39.77 17.76
N ALA A 16 -25.16 -40.36 18.53
CA ALA A 16 -25.49 -41.13 19.72
C ALA A 16 -26.13 -40.28 20.83
N VAL A 17 -25.77 -38.99 20.93
CA VAL A 17 -26.45 -38.02 21.81
C VAL A 17 -27.92 -37.87 21.42
N TYR A 18 -28.23 -37.84 20.12
CA TYR A 18 -29.60 -37.73 19.62
C TYR A 18 -30.39 -39.04 19.65
N GLU A 19 -29.73 -40.19 19.48
CA GLU A 19 -30.35 -41.52 19.66
C GLU A 19 -30.73 -41.79 21.12
N ASN A 20 -29.95 -41.26 22.07
CA ASN A 20 -30.17 -41.41 23.51
C ASN A 20 -30.68 -40.11 24.17
N ILE A 21 -31.40 -39.28 23.40
CA ILE A 21 -31.85 -37.95 23.86
C ILE A 21 -32.70 -38.03 25.15
N ASP A 22 -33.41 -39.14 25.35
CA ASP A 22 -34.22 -39.42 26.55
C ASP A 22 -33.38 -39.60 27.82
N GLN A 23 -32.11 -39.98 27.69
CA GLN A 23 -31.16 -40.13 28.80
C GLN A 23 -30.43 -38.83 29.13
N VAL A 24 -30.63 -37.77 28.34
CA VAL A 24 -30.01 -36.45 28.58
C VAL A 24 -30.69 -35.76 29.75
N SER A 25 -29.90 -35.43 30.77
CA SER A 25 -30.39 -34.75 31.96
C SER A 25 -30.70 -33.26 31.70
N GLY A 26 -31.87 -32.82 32.15
CA GLY A 26 -32.31 -31.42 32.11
C GLY A 26 -33.23 -31.09 30.93
N LYS A 27 -34.50 -30.78 31.26
CA LYS A 27 -35.57 -30.51 30.30
C LYS A 27 -35.21 -29.43 29.27
N LYS A 28 -34.67 -28.28 29.71
CA LYS A 28 -34.27 -27.18 28.82
C LYS A 28 -33.11 -27.53 27.89
N LEU A 29 -32.22 -28.44 28.30
CA LEU A 29 -31.11 -28.88 27.46
C LEU A 29 -31.62 -29.84 26.38
N LYS A 30 -32.53 -30.75 26.75
CA LYS A 30 -33.21 -31.65 25.83
C LYS A 30 -33.97 -30.90 24.75
N GLU A 31 -34.83 -29.95 25.14
CA GLU A 31 -35.60 -29.10 24.21
C GLU A 31 -34.66 -28.37 23.22
N LYS A 32 -33.58 -27.76 23.71
CA LYS A 32 -32.59 -27.09 22.85
C LYS A 32 -31.89 -28.03 21.87
N LEU A 33 -31.54 -29.24 22.31
CA LEU A 33 -30.91 -30.23 21.44
C LEU A 33 -31.90 -30.66 20.35
N GLU A 34 -33.15 -30.95 20.72
CA GLU A 34 -34.21 -31.34 19.78
C GLU A 34 -34.48 -30.25 18.73
N GLU A 35 -34.63 -28.99 19.15
CA GLU A 35 -34.85 -27.85 18.25
C GLU A 35 -33.69 -27.61 17.27
N ASN A 36 -32.45 -27.94 17.67
CA ASN A 36 -31.24 -27.64 16.89
C ASN A 36 -30.56 -28.89 16.32
N LYS A 37 -31.26 -30.02 16.25
CA LYS A 37 -30.71 -31.30 15.78
C LYS A 37 -30.09 -31.19 14.38
N GLU A 38 -30.82 -30.63 13.43
CA GLU A 38 -30.34 -30.47 12.05
C GLU A 38 -29.11 -29.57 11.97
N GLN A 39 -29.11 -28.47 12.73
CA GLN A 39 -27.97 -27.56 12.78
C GLN A 39 -26.72 -28.23 13.37
N ALA A 40 -26.88 -29.07 14.39
CA ALA A 40 -25.77 -29.79 15.00
C ALA A 40 -25.17 -30.84 14.04
N LEU A 41 -26.01 -31.58 13.31
CA LEU A 41 -25.56 -32.54 12.29
C LEU A 41 -24.87 -31.81 11.13
N MET A 42 -25.46 -30.74 10.60
CA MET A 42 -24.84 -29.91 9.57
C MET A 42 -23.50 -29.33 10.03
N SER A 43 -23.41 -28.87 11.28
CA SER A 43 -22.16 -28.35 11.84
C SER A 43 -21.09 -29.44 11.94
N LYS A 44 -21.48 -30.68 12.26
CA LYS A 44 -20.56 -31.83 12.24
C LYS A 44 -20.07 -32.09 10.82
N ASP A 45 -20.97 -32.13 9.84
CA ASP A 45 -20.60 -32.39 8.45
C ASP A 45 -19.63 -31.33 7.92
N LEU A 46 -19.91 -30.04 8.18
CA LEU A 46 -19.03 -28.93 7.79
C LEU A 46 -17.65 -28.97 8.47
N ALA A 47 -17.59 -29.41 9.72
CA ALA A 47 -16.34 -29.53 10.47
C ALA A 47 -15.57 -30.83 10.15
N THR A 48 -16.21 -31.80 9.49
CA THR A 48 -15.59 -33.08 9.16
C THR A 48 -14.62 -32.89 8.01
N ILE A 49 -13.34 -33.20 8.27
CA ILE A 49 -12.29 -33.12 7.26
C ILE A 49 -12.52 -34.21 6.20
N ILE A 50 -12.58 -33.81 4.93
CA ILE A 50 -12.60 -34.72 3.79
C ILE A 50 -11.19 -35.28 3.61
N THR A 51 -10.99 -36.54 4.01
CA THR A 51 -9.68 -37.21 3.97
C THR A 51 -9.38 -37.91 2.64
N ASP A 52 -10.38 -38.04 1.78
CA ASP A 52 -10.35 -38.68 0.45
C ASP A 52 -10.45 -37.65 -0.69
N ALA A 53 -10.02 -36.42 -0.43
CA ALA A 53 -9.97 -35.38 -1.46
C ALA A 53 -9.06 -35.81 -2.63
N PRO A 54 -9.42 -35.51 -3.90
CA PRO A 54 -8.68 -35.92 -5.09
C PRO A 54 -7.39 -35.09 -5.29
N ILE A 55 -6.46 -35.21 -4.33
CA ILE A 55 -5.16 -34.53 -4.35
C ILE A 55 -4.17 -35.43 -5.10
N THR A 56 -3.49 -34.86 -6.10
CA THR A 56 -2.53 -35.58 -6.95
C THR A 56 -1.08 -35.51 -6.44
N VAL A 57 -0.83 -34.68 -5.43
CA VAL A 57 0.49 -34.44 -4.83
C VAL A 57 0.66 -35.36 -3.63
N HIS A 58 1.81 -36.03 -3.53
CA HIS A 58 2.16 -36.88 -2.40
C HIS A 58 3.04 -36.14 -1.39
N VAL A 59 3.06 -36.62 -0.14
CA VAL A 59 3.88 -36.03 0.93
C VAL A 59 5.36 -35.98 0.54
N ASP A 60 5.84 -37.00 -0.19
CA ASP A 60 7.22 -37.08 -0.66
C ASP A 60 7.58 -35.97 -1.67
N ASP A 61 6.60 -35.46 -2.42
CA ASP A 61 6.78 -34.35 -3.36
C ASP A 61 6.95 -33.00 -2.64
N MET A 62 6.48 -32.90 -1.39
CA MET A 62 6.44 -31.67 -0.60
C MET A 62 7.71 -31.43 0.24
N ALA A 63 8.75 -32.24 0.04
CA ALA A 63 10.03 -32.05 0.70
C ALA A 63 10.62 -30.67 0.33
N TYR A 64 10.93 -29.86 1.34
CA TYR A 64 11.53 -28.55 1.12
C TYR A 64 12.97 -28.69 0.60
N LYS A 65 13.21 -28.19 -0.62
CA LYS A 65 14.51 -28.28 -1.31
C LYS A 65 15.39 -27.04 -1.15
N GLY A 66 14.96 -26.04 -0.37
CA GLY A 66 15.59 -24.72 -0.33
C GLY A 66 14.94 -23.73 -1.30
N TYR A 67 15.53 -22.53 -1.37
CA TYR A 67 15.19 -21.50 -2.34
C TYR A 67 16.44 -21.10 -3.12
N GLU A 68 16.23 -20.62 -4.35
CA GLU A 68 17.30 -20.00 -5.15
C GLU A 68 17.39 -18.52 -4.79
N ALA A 69 18.52 -18.12 -4.20
CA ALA A 69 18.73 -16.74 -3.74
C ALA A 69 18.62 -15.73 -4.90
N SER A 70 19.05 -16.13 -6.10
CA SER A 70 18.94 -15.33 -7.33
C SER A 70 17.51 -14.93 -7.68
N ASP A 71 16.52 -15.73 -7.27
CA ASP A 71 15.12 -15.50 -7.61
C ASP A 71 14.40 -14.73 -6.51
N VAL A 72 14.78 -14.99 -5.24
CA VAL A 72 14.14 -14.40 -4.05
C VAL A 72 14.60 -12.97 -3.79
N ILE A 73 15.90 -12.69 -3.97
CA ILE A 73 16.48 -11.38 -3.65
C ILE A 73 15.84 -10.26 -4.49
N PRO A 74 15.77 -10.34 -5.83
CA PRO A 74 15.18 -9.27 -6.64
C PRO A 74 13.68 -9.05 -6.34
N MET A 75 12.95 -10.14 -6.06
CA MET A 75 11.55 -10.08 -5.65
C MET A 75 11.42 -9.29 -4.34
N PHE A 76 12.23 -9.61 -3.33
CA PHE A 76 12.18 -8.94 -2.03
C PHE A 76 12.65 -7.48 -2.10
N GLU A 77 13.61 -7.16 -2.96
CA GLU A 77 14.02 -5.78 -3.25
C GLU A 77 12.87 -4.97 -3.87
N SER A 78 12.21 -5.51 -4.90
CA SER A 78 11.07 -4.84 -5.55
C SER A 78 9.89 -4.60 -4.61
N LEU A 79 9.72 -5.47 -3.60
CA LEU A 79 8.68 -5.36 -2.57
C LEU A 79 9.12 -4.53 -1.36
N GLY A 80 10.38 -4.09 -1.31
CA GLY A 80 10.93 -3.30 -0.21
C GLY A 80 11.10 -4.08 1.11
N PHE A 81 11.26 -5.40 1.06
CA PHE A 81 11.36 -6.27 2.25
C PHE A 81 12.77 -6.30 2.86
N THR A 82 13.27 -5.14 3.28
CA THR A 82 14.62 -4.93 3.84
C THR A 82 14.94 -5.87 5.01
N SER A 83 13.99 -6.11 5.93
CA SER A 83 14.20 -7.01 7.07
C SER A 83 14.36 -8.47 6.68
N LEU A 84 13.75 -8.91 5.58
CA LEU A 84 13.87 -10.28 5.08
C LEU A 84 15.16 -10.44 4.27
N LEU A 85 15.53 -9.45 3.46
CA LEU A 85 16.83 -9.41 2.76
C LEU A 85 17.99 -9.56 3.74
N ASN A 86 17.97 -8.77 4.83
CA ASN A 86 18.99 -8.85 5.89
C ASN A 86 19.10 -10.25 6.50
N LYS A 87 17.98 -10.97 6.67
CA LYS A 87 17.98 -12.35 7.19
C LYS A 87 18.57 -13.37 6.20
N LEU A 88 18.55 -13.06 4.91
CA LEU A 88 19.16 -13.88 3.86
C LEU A 88 20.68 -13.64 3.72
N GLY A 89 21.26 -12.79 4.58
CA GLY A 89 22.67 -12.39 4.47
C GLY A 89 22.93 -11.39 3.35
N VAL A 90 21.86 -10.93 2.68
CA VAL A 90 21.88 -9.74 1.84
C VAL A 90 21.65 -8.57 2.77
N THR A 91 22.73 -8.03 3.32
CA THR A 91 22.70 -6.60 3.54
C THR A 91 22.45 -6.00 2.16
N PRO A 92 21.45 -5.14 1.97
CA PRO A 92 21.57 -4.18 0.90
C PRO A 92 22.95 -3.57 1.13
N GLU A 93 23.96 -3.94 0.33
CA GLU A 93 24.88 -2.92 -0.13
C GLU A 93 23.92 -1.84 -0.56
N GLU A 94 24.01 -0.67 0.08
CA GLU A 94 23.30 0.52 -0.37
C GLU A 94 23.28 0.38 -1.88
N THR A 95 22.10 0.11 -2.47
CA THR A 95 21.96 0.15 -3.92
C THR A 95 22.32 1.59 -4.16
N ALA A 96 23.60 1.81 -4.47
CA ALA A 96 24.19 3.12 -4.47
C ALA A 96 23.22 3.90 -5.34
N PRO A 97 22.57 4.95 -4.80
CA PRO A 97 21.47 5.61 -5.49
C PRO A 97 21.96 5.79 -6.91
N ALA A 98 21.29 5.12 -7.86
CA ALA A 98 21.79 4.95 -9.22
C ALA A 98 22.42 6.27 -9.61
N GLU A 99 23.74 6.31 -9.85
CA GLU A 99 24.50 7.56 -9.94
C GLU A 99 23.67 8.55 -10.75
N LEU A 100 22.99 9.46 -10.04
CA LEU A 100 22.10 10.39 -10.69
C LEU A 100 23.05 11.31 -11.43
N ASP A 101 22.93 11.36 -12.75
CA ASP A 101 23.69 12.29 -13.55
C ASP A 101 23.61 13.68 -12.90
N ASP A 102 24.75 14.38 -12.79
CA ASP A 102 24.78 15.73 -12.26
C ASP A 102 23.76 16.59 -13.01
N ILE A 103 22.72 17.02 -12.30
CA ILE A 103 21.68 17.88 -12.89
C ILE A 103 22.29 19.27 -13.06
N THR A 104 22.60 19.65 -14.29
CA THR A 104 22.95 21.04 -14.64
C THR A 104 21.67 21.86 -14.72
N PHE A 105 21.59 22.94 -13.95
CA PHE A 105 20.47 23.88 -13.97
C PHE A 105 20.96 25.33 -13.93
N ASP A 106 20.15 26.22 -14.48
CA ASP A 106 20.39 27.66 -14.45
C ASP A 106 19.62 28.29 -13.29
N ILE A 107 20.31 29.06 -12.45
CA ILE A 107 19.67 29.90 -11.44
C ILE A 107 19.16 31.15 -12.13
N VAL A 108 17.83 31.29 -12.16
CA VAL A 108 17.15 32.35 -12.90
C VAL A 108 17.15 33.64 -12.08
N GLU A 109 17.72 34.71 -12.63
CA GLU A 109 17.67 36.07 -12.07
C GLU A 109 16.41 36.83 -12.52
N GLU A 110 15.90 36.54 -13.72
CA GLU A 110 14.70 37.13 -14.31
C GLU A 110 13.95 36.09 -15.14
N VAL A 111 12.64 35.95 -14.92
CA VAL A 111 11.83 34.96 -15.65
C VAL A 111 11.50 35.47 -17.05
N THR A 112 11.88 34.71 -18.07
CA THR A 112 11.54 35.00 -19.47
C THR A 112 10.49 34.03 -20.00
N GLU A 113 9.74 34.42 -21.04
CA GLU A 113 8.73 33.56 -21.68
C GLU A 113 9.33 32.28 -22.27
N GLU A 114 10.60 32.31 -22.68
CA GLU A 114 11.31 31.13 -23.20
C GLU A 114 11.38 30.02 -22.15
N MET A 115 11.42 30.35 -20.86
CA MET A 115 11.45 29.37 -19.77
C MET A 115 10.08 28.72 -19.51
N LEU A 116 8.98 29.30 -20.02
CA LEU A 116 7.59 28.97 -19.67
C LEU A 116 6.87 28.23 -20.82
N GLN A 117 7.33 27.02 -21.13
CA GLN A 117 6.81 26.21 -22.24
C GLN A 117 5.64 25.29 -21.85
N GLN A 118 4.95 24.77 -22.85
CA GLN A 118 4.00 23.66 -22.69
C GLN A 118 4.74 22.37 -22.32
N ASP A 119 4.04 21.44 -21.65
CA ASP A 119 4.59 20.15 -21.20
C ASP A 119 5.83 20.28 -20.30
N SER A 120 5.91 21.35 -19.50
CA SER A 120 7.00 21.55 -18.55
C SER A 120 6.79 20.72 -17.28
N ALA A 121 7.86 20.12 -16.75
CA ALA A 121 7.87 19.60 -15.39
C ALA A 121 8.08 20.76 -14.41
N LEU A 122 7.19 20.89 -13.43
CA LEU A 122 7.21 21.91 -12.39
C LEU A 122 7.30 21.24 -11.01
N ILE A 123 8.29 21.66 -10.23
CA ILE A 123 8.40 21.32 -8.81
C ILE A 123 8.28 22.60 -7.99
N VAL A 124 7.35 22.58 -7.02
CA VAL A 124 7.19 23.64 -6.02
C VAL A 124 7.84 23.14 -4.74
N GLU A 125 9.01 23.67 -4.40
CA GLU A 125 9.77 23.22 -3.24
C GLU A 125 9.30 23.92 -1.98
N VAL A 126 8.97 23.15 -0.94
CA VAL A 126 8.41 23.64 0.32
C VAL A 126 9.14 22.97 1.47
N GLN A 127 9.61 23.77 2.43
CA GLN A 127 10.56 23.33 3.47
C GLN A 127 9.97 22.42 4.57
N GLU A 128 8.64 22.24 4.60
CA GLU A 128 7.98 21.47 5.66
C GLU A 128 6.90 20.50 5.12
N ASP A 129 6.61 19.47 5.92
CA ASP A 129 5.52 18.50 5.66
C ASP A 129 4.14 19.17 5.67
N ASN A 130 3.97 20.25 6.44
CA ASN A 130 2.72 20.99 6.53
C ASN A 130 2.66 22.14 5.51
N TYR A 131 2.39 21.78 4.26
CA TYR A 131 2.26 22.72 3.14
C TYR A 131 1.08 23.71 3.23
N HIS A 132 0.27 23.67 4.29
CA HIS A 132 -0.76 24.68 4.53
C HIS A 132 -0.23 25.99 5.12
N LYS A 133 1.01 26.02 5.63
CA LYS A 133 1.62 27.22 6.24
C LYS A 133 3.10 27.41 5.91
N ALA A 134 3.66 26.51 5.11
CA ALA A 134 5.08 26.48 4.85
C ALA A 134 5.46 27.42 3.71
N ASP A 135 6.64 28.04 3.85
CA ASP A 135 7.18 28.95 2.85
C ASP A 135 7.68 28.17 1.63
N ILE A 136 7.33 28.66 0.44
CA ILE A 136 7.89 28.16 -0.82
C ILE A 136 9.36 28.59 -0.86
N GLN A 137 10.27 27.64 -1.07
CA GLN A 137 11.71 27.89 -1.17
C GLN A 137 12.13 28.27 -2.59
N GLY A 138 11.43 27.72 -3.58
CA GLY A 138 11.64 28.03 -4.98
C GLY A 138 10.88 27.10 -5.90
N PHE A 139 11.13 27.28 -7.18
CA PHE A 139 10.47 26.57 -8.26
C PHE A 139 11.52 25.94 -9.16
N GLY A 140 11.40 24.63 -9.38
CA GLY A 140 12.15 23.93 -10.42
C GLY A 140 11.29 23.80 -11.67
N ILE A 141 11.80 24.24 -12.82
CA ILE A 141 11.16 24.05 -14.12
C ILE A 141 12.10 23.27 -15.03
N GLN A 142 11.60 22.22 -15.67
CA GLN A 142 12.32 21.51 -16.72
C GLN A 142 11.44 21.39 -17.95
N ASN A 143 11.97 21.80 -19.10
CA ASN A 143 11.35 21.62 -20.41
C ASN A 143 12.41 21.46 -21.50
N GLU A 144 12.00 21.54 -22.76
CA GLU A 144 12.90 21.41 -23.90
C GLU A 144 14.00 22.48 -23.96
N ASN A 145 13.77 23.66 -23.36
CA ASN A 145 14.73 24.77 -23.38
C ASN A 145 15.78 24.67 -22.27
N GLY A 146 15.52 23.89 -21.21
CA GLY A 146 16.50 23.67 -20.14
C GLY A 146 15.90 23.28 -18.80
N CYS A 147 16.77 23.30 -17.79
CA CYS A 147 16.42 23.10 -16.39
C CYS A 147 16.73 24.39 -15.62
N TYR A 148 15.72 24.92 -14.95
CA TYR A 148 15.73 26.24 -14.33
C TYR A 148 15.36 26.14 -12.87
N PHE A 149 16.08 26.88 -12.02
CA PHE A 149 15.70 27.13 -10.64
C PHE A 149 15.34 28.60 -10.46
N ILE A 150 14.09 28.87 -10.06
CA ILE A 150 13.57 30.22 -9.84
C ILE A 150 13.32 30.40 -8.35
N GLN A 151 13.97 31.40 -7.75
CA GLN A 151 13.72 31.74 -6.34
C GLN A 151 12.32 32.33 -6.17
N THR A 152 11.73 32.10 -5.00
CA THR A 152 10.35 32.51 -4.71
C THR A 152 10.12 34.00 -4.94
N ASP A 153 11.02 34.87 -4.51
CA ASP A 153 10.84 36.31 -4.65
C ASP A 153 10.92 36.79 -6.11
N ILE A 154 11.66 36.07 -6.97
CA ILE A 154 11.76 36.33 -8.41
C ILE A 154 10.49 35.85 -9.10
N ALA A 155 10.06 34.61 -8.81
CA ALA A 155 8.85 34.01 -9.35
C ALA A 155 7.59 34.82 -8.99
N LEU A 156 7.46 35.25 -7.73
CA LEU A 156 6.31 36.02 -7.26
C LEU A 156 6.28 37.46 -7.83
N LYS A 157 7.38 37.98 -8.37
CA LYS A 157 7.42 39.29 -9.05
C LYS A 157 7.10 39.19 -10.55
N SER A 158 7.23 38.01 -11.15
CA SER A 158 6.96 37.80 -12.57
C SER A 158 5.46 37.58 -12.82
N ASP A 159 4.84 38.49 -13.58
CA ASP A 159 3.45 38.32 -14.01
C ASP A 159 3.33 37.20 -15.05
N ALA A 160 4.31 37.07 -15.96
CA ALA A 160 4.37 35.98 -16.94
C ALA A 160 4.37 34.59 -16.28
N PHE A 161 5.11 34.43 -15.18
CA PHE A 161 5.12 33.17 -14.43
C PHE A 161 3.76 32.83 -13.83
N LYS A 162 3.07 33.82 -13.24
CA LYS A 162 1.74 33.63 -12.63
C LYS A 162 0.68 33.34 -13.69
N GLU A 163 0.73 34.04 -14.81
CA GLU A 163 -0.18 33.82 -15.94
C GLU A 163 0.01 32.42 -16.50
N TRP A 164 1.26 31.99 -16.70
CA TRP A 164 1.58 30.63 -17.14
C TRP A 164 1.07 29.57 -16.17
N LEU A 165 1.25 29.74 -14.86
CA LEU A 165 0.71 28.82 -13.84
C LEU A 165 -0.82 28.71 -13.88
N ALA A 166 -1.51 29.83 -14.05
CA ALA A 166 -2.97 29.89 -14.06
C ALA A 166 -3.59 29.44 -15.39
N ASP A 167 -2.82 29.38 -16.48
CA ASP A 167 -3.30 28.98 -17.80
C ASP A 167 -3.52 27.46 -17.91
N GLY A 168 -4.79 27.03 -17.95
CA GLY A 168 -5.17 25.62 -18.06
C GLY A 168 -4.85 24.95 -19.41
N GLU A 169 -4.52 25.72 -20.45
CA GLU A 169 -4.05 25.17 -21.74
C GLU A 169 -2.55 24.83 -21.70
N MET A 170 -1.79 25.52 -20.85
CA MET A 170 -0.38 25.24 -20.62
C MET A 170 -0.23 24.04 -19.69
N ARG A 171 0.10 22.87 -20.23
CA ARG A 171 0.22 21.64 -19.44
C ARG A 171 1.48 21.63 -18.58
N LYS A 172 1.31 21.37 -17.28
CA LYS A 172 2.41 21.18 -16.32
C LYS A 172 2.38 19.78 -15.72
N HIS A 173 3.54 19.14 -15.65
CA HIS A 173 3.75 17.88 -14.96
C HIS A 173 4.35 18.14 -13.58
N THR A 174 3.75 17.63 -12.51
CA THR A 174 4.26 17.85 -11.15
C THR A 174 4.11 16.61 -10.28
N PHE A 175 4.91 16.53 -9.22
CA PHE A 175 4.81 15.52 -8.18
C PHE A 175 4.02 16.09 -7.00
N ASP A 176 2.99 15.38 -6.53
CA ASP A 176 2.04 15.85 -5.52
C ASP A 176 1.39 17.21 -5.87
N ALA A 177 0.57 17.21 -6.93
CA ALA A 177 -0.13 18.40 -7.41
C ALA A 177 -0.98 19.10 -6.33
N LYS A 178 -1.53 18.32 -5.38
CA LYS A 178 -2.31 18.88 -4.28
C LYS A 178 -1.44 19.78 -3.39
N ARG A 179 -0.24 19.31 -3.03
CA ARG A 179 0.72 20.09 -2.25
C ARG A 179 1.08 21.39 -2.96
N ALA A 180 1.43 21.31 -4.25
CA ALA A 180 1.79 22.47 -5.07
C ALA A 180 0.66 23.51 -5.15
N ILE A 181 -0.57 23.08 -5.50
CA ILE A 181 -1.74 23.96 -5.61
C ILE A 181 -2.04 24.65 -4.28
N VAL A 182 -2.00 23.92 -3.15
CA VAL A 182 -2.30 24.50 -1.84
C VAL A 182 -1.24 25.53 -1.44
N ALA A 183 0.05 25.22 -1.61
CA ALA A 183 1.14 26.13 -1.28
C ALA A 183 1.08 27.43 -2.11
N LEU A 184 0.83 27.30 -3.42
CA LEU A 184 0.65 28.44 -4.33
C LEU A 184 -0.56 29.29 -3.95
N LYS A 185 -1.69 28.66 -3.62
CA LYS A 185 -2.93 29.36 -3.27
C LYS A 185 -2.80 30.20 -2.00
N TRP A 186 -2.02 29.75 -1.02
CA TRP A 186 -1.69 30.54 0.17
C TRP A 186 -0.87 31.80 -0.14
N ASN A 187 -0.11 31.77 -1.25
CA ASN A 187 0.65 32.91 -1.76
C ASN A 187 -0.13 33.73 -2.79
N GLY A 188 -1.44 33.47 -2.96
CA GLY A 188 -2.31 34.21 -3.88
C GLY A 188 -2.08 33.88 -5.36
N ILE A 189 -1.49 32.71 -5.66
CA ILE A 189 -1.28 32.23 -7.02
C ILE A 189 -2.20 31.04 -7.28
N ASP A 190 -2.94 31.08 -8.38
CA ASP A 190 -3.70 29.94 -8.86
C ASP A 190 -2.86 29.12 -9.84
N MET A 191 -2.97 27.79 -9.73
CA MET A 191 -2.35 26.82 -10.64
C MET A 191 -3.46 25.96 -11.24
N GLN A 192 -3.48 25.85 -12.56
CA GLN A 192 -4.37 24.98 -13.34
C GLN A 192 -3.58 23.96 -14.14
#